data_AF-A0A9D2KQ43-F1
#
_entry.id   AF-A0A9D2KQ43-F1
#
_cell.length_a   1.000
_cell.length_b   1.000
_cell.length_c   1.000
_cell.angle_alpha   90.00
_cell.angle_beta   90.00
_cell.angle_gamma   90.00
#
_symmetry.space_group_name_H-M   'P 1'
#
loop_
_entity.id
_entity.type
_entity.pdbx_description
1 polymer ?
#
loop_
_entity_poly.entity_id
_entity_poly.type
_entity_poly.pdbx_seq_one_letter_code
_entity_poly.pdbx_strand_id
1 'polypeptide(L)'
;MPEIYTLALVDNRRPAFLPREDAPLLRALNAGELPDGYAPVARLGDPDLLHCVVCRCAGGPGGCFLLEDGSGPLMAVVAESNLAYTLGLGRFGRLVSDARYAADIFENGGDDDEL
;
A
#
# COMPACT_ATOMS: atom_id res chain seq x y z
N MET A 1 -0.85 -14.26 -5.66
CA MET A 1 0.08 -14.38 -4.52
C MET A 1 0.63 -12.99 -4.29
N PRO A 2 0.50 -12.43 -3.08
CA PRO A 2 0.91 -11.06 -2.81
C PRO A 2 2.43 -10.90 -2.93
N GLU A 3 2.86 -9.75 -3.42
CA GLU A 3 4.28 -9.40 -3.56
C GLU A 3 4.80 -8.67 -2.32
N ILE A 4 6.10 -8.75 -2.06
CA ILE A 4 6.70 -8.10 -0.88
C ILE A 4 7.94 -7.32 -1.29
N TYR A 5 8.00 -6.07 -0.83
CA TYR A 5 9.10 -5.16 -1.10
C TYR A 5 9.60 -4.45 0.15
N THR A 6 10.85 -4.03 0.10
CA THR A 6 11.40 -2.98 0.96
C THR A 6 11.42 -1.67 0.18
N LEU A 7 10.84 -0.61 0.75
CA LEU A 7 10.97 0.75 0.25
C LEU A 7 12.32 1.33 0.71
N ALA A 8 13.31 1.20 -0.16
CA ALA A 8 14.65 1.72 0.07
C ALA A 8 14.80 3.12 -0.54
N LEU A 9 15.78 3.87 -0.03
CA LEU A 9 16.22 5.12 -0.63
C LEU A 9 17.58 4.87 -1.27
N VAL A 10 17.62 4.91 -2.61
CA VAL A 10 18.84 4.78 -3.40
C VAL A 10 19.29 6.15 -3.90
N ASP A 11 20.57 6.27 -4.28
CA ASP A 11 21.23 7.43 -4.93
C ASP A 11 20.42 8.74 -4.99
N ASN A 12 20.78 9.70 -4.14
CA ASN A 12 20.07 10.99 -3.94
C ASN A 12 18.66 10.87 -3.36
N ARG A 13 18.41 9.89 -2.47
CA ARG A 13 17.15 9.70 -1.73
C ARG A 13 15.95 9.42 -2.65
N ARG A 14 16.17 8.79 -3.80
CA ARG A 14 15.08 8.35 -4.66
C ARG A 14 14.47 7.07 -4.09
N PRO A 15 13.14 6.98 -3.94
CA PRO A 15 12.48 5.76 -3.47
C PRO A 15 12.56 4.67 -4.53
N ALA A 16 13.03 3.49 -4.13
CA ALA A 16 13.05 2.27 -4.93
C ALA A 16 12.39 1.13 -4.15
N PHE A 17 11.66 0.27 -4.85
CA PHE A 17 11.08 -0.95 -4.29
C PHE A 17 12.00 -2.11 -4.60
N LEU A 18 12.64 -2.64 -3.56
CA LEU A 18 13.53 -3.79 -3.67
C LEU A 18 12.76 -5.04 -3.26
N PRO A 19 12.78 -6.13 -4.05
CA PRO A 19 12.14 -7.38 -3.66
C PRO A 19 12.62 -7.83 -2.27
N ARG A 20 11.70 -8.32 -1.44
CA ARG A 20 11.97 -8.74 -0.07
C ARG A 20 11.56 -10.20 0.11
N GLU A 21 12.48 -10.99 0.67
CA GLU A 21 12.16 -12.33 1.16
C GLU A 21 11.79 -12.24 2.64
N ASP A 22 10.51 -12.41 2.95
CA ASP A 22 9.97 -12.33 4.31
C ASP A 22 8.80 -13.31 4.45
N ALA A 23 9.13 -14.57 4.77
CA ALA A 23 8.15 -15.66 4.85
C ALA A 23 7.05 -15.42 5.91
N PRO A 24 7.37 -14.90 7.12
CA PRO A 24 6.34 -14.52 8.10
C PRO A 24 5.37 -13.47 7.57
N LEU A 25 5.87 -12.39 6.96
CA LEU A 25 5.04 -11.36 6.36
C LEU A 25 4.17 -11.93 5.23
N LEU A 26 4.75 -12.75 4.35
CA LEU A 26 4.01 -13.40 3.28
C LEU A 26 2.89 -14.30 3.80
N ARG A 27 3.14 -15.03 4.88
CA ARG A 27 2.12 -15.87 5.51
C ARG A 27 0.96 -15.04 6.05
N ALA A 28 1.25 -13.96 6.78
CA ALA A 28 0.22 -13.06 7.32
C ALA A 28 -0.63 -12.46 6.19
N LEU A 29 0.00 -11.95 5.12
CA LEU A 29 -0.73 -11.42 3.97
C LEU A 29 -1.63 -12.46 3.31
N ASN A 30 -1.14 -13.68 3.08
CA ASN A 30 -1.97 -14.72 2.48
C ASN A 30 -3.15 -15.14 3.39
N ALA A 31 -3.04 -14.94 4.69
CA ALA A 31 -4.12 -15.18 5.66
C ALA A 31 -5.08 -13.98 5.80
N GLY A 32 -4.80 -12.83 5.18
CA GLY A 32 -5.57 -11.59 5.39
C GLY A 32 -5.36 -11.00 6.79
N GLU A 33 -4.24 -11.33 7.43
CA GLU A 33 -3.90 -10.91 8.79
C GLU A 33 -2.88 -9.77 8.77
N LEU A 34 -2.90 -8.97 9.83
CA LEU A 34 -1.85 -7.97 10.06
C LEU A 34 -0.55 -8.68 10.47
N PRO A 35 0.60 -8.29 9.91
CA PRO A 35 1.87 -8.88 10.27
C PRO A 35 2.27 -8.54 11.71
N ASP A 36 2.81 -9.54 12.41
CA ASP A 36 3.32 -9.38 13.77
C ASP A 36 4.31 -8.21 13.89
N GLY A 37 4.20 -7.47 14.99
CA GLY A 37 5.05 -6.31 15.25
C GLY A 37 4.65 -5.03 14.49
N TYR A 38 3.58 -5.06 13.69
CA TYR A 38 3.00 -3.89 13.07
C TYR A 38 1.62 -3.55 13.65
N ALA A 39 1.36 -2.27 13.86
CA ALA A 39 0.07 -1.76 14.31
C ALA A 39 -0.56 -0.87 13.22
N PRO A 40 -1.83 -1.09 12.83
CA PRO A 40 -2.51 -0.25 11.85
C PRO A 40 -2.75 1.14 12.44
N VAL A 41 -2.51 2.18 11.65
CA VAL A 41 -2.70 3.57 12.05
C VAL A 41 -3.65 4.34 11.15
N ALA A 42 -3.80 3.91 9.89
CA ALA A 42 -4.74 4.49 8.95
C ALA A 42 -5.12 3.48 7.86
N ARG A 43 -6.26 3.73 7.21
CA ARG A 43 -6.63 3.11 5.94
C ARG A 43 -6.86 4.22 4.93
N LEU A 44 -6.18 4.17 3.79
CA LEU A 44 -6.28 5.15 2.71
C LEU A 44 -6.99 4.52 1.51
N GLY A 45 -7.81 5.27 0.81
CA GLY A 45 -8.50 4.78 -0.39
C GLY A 45 -9.85 4.13 -0.09
N ASP A 46 -10.30 3.30 -1.03
CA ASP A 46 -11.63 2.71 -1.06
C ASP A 46 -11.53 1.18 -0.96
N PRO A 47 -12.07 0.55 0.11
CA PRO A 47 -12.03 -0.89 0.29
C PRO A 47 -12.58 -1.71 -0.87
N ASP A 48 -13.55 -1.16 -1.61
CA ASP A 48 -14.24 -1.87 -2.70
C ASP A 48 -13.53 -1.70 -4.05
N LEU A 49 -12.46 -0.89 -4.12
CA LEU A 49 -11.67 -0.63 -5.32
C LEU A 49 -10.19 -0.90 -5.10
N LEU A 50 -9.52 -0.05 -4.32
CA LEU A 50 -8.11 -0.14 -4.02
C LEU A 50 -7.85 0.69 -2.75
N HIS A 51 -7.28 0.06 -1.75
CA HIS A 51 -6.96 0.74 -0.50
C HIS A 51 -5.62 0.28 0.06
N CYS A 52 -5.07 1.10 0.95
CA CYS A 52 -3.82 0.84 1.63
C CYS A 52 -4.02 0.89 3.14
N VAL A 53 -3.77 -0.23 3.83
CA VAL A 53 -3.65 -0.27 5.28
C VAL A 53 -2.24 0.18 5.65
N VAL A 54 -2.15 1.31 6.32
CA VAL A 54 -0.90 1.91 6.76
C VAL A 54 -0.62 1.45 8.19
N CYS A 55 0.52 0.79 8.38
CA CYS A 55 0.94 0.27 9.68
C CYS A 55 2.25 0.90 10.16
N ARG A 56 2.41 1.04 11.48
CA ARG A 56 3.66 1.44 12.12
C ARG A 56 4.35 0.22 12.73
N CYS A 57 5.68 0.18 12.65
CA CYS A 57 6.46 -0.81 13.39
C CYS A 57 6.35 -0.49 14.89
N ALA A 58 5.90 -1.44 15.70
CA ALA A 58 5.69 -1.25 17.14
C ALA A 58 7.02 -1.14 17.92
N GLY A 59 8.07 -1.79 17.43
CA GLY A 59 9.38 -1.87 18.09
C GLY A 59 10.47 -0.97 17.52
N GLY A 60 10.17 -0.09 16.56
CA GLY A 60 11.22 0.63 15.84
C GLY A 60 10.75 1.71 14.87
N PRO A 61 11.69 2.30 14.11
CA PRO A 61 11.35 3.28 13.09
C PRO A 61 10.58 2.65 11.93
N GLY A 62 9.88 3.50 11.18
CA GLY A 62 9.22 3.09 9.95
C GLY A 62 7.91 2.33 10.14
N GLY A 63 7.60 1.44 9.21
CA GLY A 63 6.30 0.77 9.14
C GLY A 63 6.12 -0.09 7.90
N CYS A 64 4.87 -0.48 7.65
CA CYS A 64 4.49 -1.32 6.52
C CYS A 64 3.24 -0.73 5.85
N PHE A 65 3.15 -0.89 4.53
CA PHE A 65 2.00 -0.52 3.72
C PHE A 65 1.45 -1.80 3.10
N LEU A 66 0.21 -2.15 3.43
CA LEU A 66 -0.49 -3.29 2.83
C LEU A 66 -1.44 -2.73 1.78
N LEU A 67 -1.22 -3.09 0.52
CA LEU A 67 -2.09 -2.70 -0.58
C LEU A 67 -3.05 -3.85 -0.86
N GLU A 68 -4.34 -3.55 -0.86
CA GLU A 68 -5.44 -4.51 -0.93
C GLU A 68 -6.51 -3.99 -1.89
N ASP A 69 -7.20 -4.91 -2.56
CA ASP A 69 -8.42 -4.64 -3.33
C ASP A 69 -9.58 -5.52 -2.84
N GLY A 70 -10.73 -5.48 -3.52
CA GLY A 70 -11.89 -6.30 -3.19
C GLY A 70 -11.67 -7.82 -3.25
N SER A 71 -10.56 -8.28 -3.83
CA SER A 71 -10.15 -9.69 -3.88
C SER A 71 -9.13 -10.06 -2.80
N GLY A 72 -8.61 -9.08 -2.06
CA GLY A 72 -7.70 -9.26 -0.95
C GLY A 72 -6.31 -8.63 -1.15
N PRO A 73 -5.28 -9.12 -0.44
CA PRO A 73 -3.96 -8.50 -0.47
C PRO A 73 -3.21 -8.66 -1.80
N LEU A 74 -2.76 -7.52 -2.32
CA LEU A 74 -1.95 -7.42 -3.54
C LEU A 74 -0.46 -7.37 -3.23
N MET A 75 -0.06 -6.55 -2.26
CA MET A 75 1.34 -6.44 -1.86
C MET A 75 1.55 -5.86 -0.46
N ALA A 76 2.73 -6.13 0.11
CA ALA A 76 3.26 -5.44 1.27
C ALA A 76 4.53 -4.69 0.93
N VAL A 77 4.66 -3.47 1.45
CA VAL A 77 5.87 -2.66 1.32
C VAL A 77 6.35 -2.22 2.69
N VAL A 78 7.54 -2.69 3.07
CA VAL A 78 8.18 -2.37 4.35
C VAL A 78 9.07 -1.15 4.18
N ALA A 79 8.86 -0.13 5.00
CA ALA A 79 9.74 1.01 5.12
C ALA A 79 10.48 0.93 6.46
N GLU A 80 11.78 0.64 6.42
CA GLU A 80 12.59 0.38 7.64
C GLU A 80 13.04 1.67 8.34
N SER A 81 12.81 2.83 7.73
CA SER A 81 13.13 4.14 8.32
C SER A 81 11.92 5.06 8.31
N ASN A 82 11.89 6.03 9.24
CA ASN A 82 10.83 7.05 9.26
C ASN A 82 10.81 7.89 7.99
N LEU A 83 11.97 8.16 7.37
CA LEU A 83 12.02 8.91 6.11
C LEU A 83 11.38 8.12 4.96
N ALA A 84 11.76 6.84 4.79
CA ALA A 84 11.13 5.98 3.79
C ALA A 84 9.63 5.84 4.05
N TYR A 85 9.23 5.74 5.31
CA TYR A 85 7.83 5.65 5.71
C TYR A 85 7.03 6.90 5.32
N THR A 86 7.52 8.10 5.62
CA THR A 86 6.84 9.35 5.23
C THR A 86 6.72 9.47 3.70
N LEU A 87 7.75 9.06 2.96
CA LEU A 87 7.70 9.03 1.49
C LEU A 87 6.70 7.99 0.97
N GLY A 88 6.65 6.82 1.60
CA GLY A 88 5.68 5.78 1.32
C GLY A 88 4.25 6.27 1.53
N LEU A 89 3.99 6.99 2.63
CA LEU A 89 2.67 7.55 2.93
C LEU A 89 2.17 8.48 1.82
N GLY A 90 3.03 9.40 1.34
CA GLY A 90 2.67 10.27 0.22
C GLY A 90 2.45 9.51 -1.09
N ARG A 91 3.25 8.48 -1.36
CA ARG A 91 3.14 7.69 -2.58
C ARG A 91 1.90 6.81 -2.62
N PHE A 92 1.59 6.09 -1.54
CA PHE A 92 0.41 5.24 -1.45
C PHE A 92 -0.87 6.08 -1.34
N GLY A 93 -0.84 7.19 -0.61
CA GLY A 93 -1.97 8.13 -0.56
C GLY A 93 -2.33 8.68 -1.94
N ARG A 94 -1.32 9.04 -2.75
CA ARG A 94 -1.54 9.42 -4.16
C ARG A 94 -2.08 8.25 -4.99
N LEU A 95 -1.48 7.07 -4.90
CA LEU A 95 -1.87 5.90 -5.70
C LEU A 95 -3.36 5.57 -5.54
N VAL A 96 -3.85 5.46 -4.31
CA VAL A 96 -5.26 5.12 -4.05
C VAL A 96 -6.21 6.26 -4.42
N SER A 97 -5.76 7.51 -4.34
CA SER A 97 -6.55 8.67 -4.77
C SER A 97 -6.67 8.73 -6.29
N ASP A 98 -5.57 8.50 -7.01
CA ASP A 98 -5.54 8.44 -8.47
C ASP A 98 -6.44 7.29 -8.98
N ALA A 99 -6.45 6.15 -8.28
CA ALA A 99 -7.33 5.02 -8.60
C ALA A 99 -8.82 5.37 -8.44
N ARG A 100 -9.21 5.98 -7.30
CA ARG A 100 -10.61 6.41 -7.07
C ARG A 100 -11.05 7.46 -8.08
N TYR A 101 -10.20 8.45 -8.35
CA TYR A 101 -10.48 9.47 -9.35
C TYR A 101 -10.68 8.88 -10.76
N ALA A 102 -9.85 7.90 -11.14
CA ALA A 102 -10.01 7.22 -12.42
C ALA A 102 -11.35 6.46 -12.49
N ALA A 103 -11.73 5.74 -11.43
CA ALA A 103 -13.02 5.06 -11.36
C ALA A 103 -14.19 6.06 -11.48
N ASP A 104 -14.12 7.21 -10.82
CA ASP A 104 -15.15 8.25 -10.92
C ASP A 104 -15.30 8.78 -12.36
N ILE A 105 -14.22 8.89 -13.14
CA ILE A 105 -14.33 9.29 -14.56
C ILE A 105 -15.11 8.27 -15.37
N PHE A 106 -14.84 6.97 -15.17
CA PHE A 106 -15.53 5.92 -15.94
C PHE A 106 -16.97 5.71 -15.50
N GLU A 107 -17.25 5.78 -14.19
CA GLU A 107 -18.60 5.65 -13.65
C GLU A 107 -19.51 6.82 -14.10
N ASN A 108 -18.96 8.03 -14.20
CA ASN A 108 -19.73 9.22 -14.60
C ASN A 108 -19.62 9.55 -16.10
N GLY A 109 -18.78 8.84 -16.86
CA GLY A 109 -18.54 9.11 -18.29
C GLY A 109 -19.50 8.38 -19.25
N GLY A 110 -20.42 7.56 -18.73
CA GLY A 110 -21.32 6.72 -19.52
C GLY A 110 -22.68 7.32 -19.86
N ASP A 111 -23.02 8.51 -19.37
CA ASP A 111 -24.36 9.11 -19.53
C ASP A 111 -24.51 10.06 -20.73
N ASP A 112 -23.44 10.29 -21.52
CA ASP A 112 -23.44 11.28 -22.61
C ASP A 112 -23.47 10.70 -24.05
N ASP A 113 -23.64 9.38 -24.22
CA ASP A 113 -23.77 8.72 -25.54
C ASP A 113 -25.25 8.51 -25.97
N GLU A 114 -26.14 9.45 -25.64
CA GLU A 114 -27.44 9.65 -26.31
C GLU A 114 -27.43 10.99 -27.08
N LEU A 115 -26.82 11.01 -28.28
CA LEU A 115 -26.99 12.08 -29.28
C LEU A 115 -27.38 11.52 -30.65
#